data_AF-A0AA42BLS3-F1
#
_entry.id   AF-A0AA42BLS3-F1
#
_cell.length_a   1.000
_cell.length_b   1.000
_cell.length_c   1.000
_cell.angle_alpha   90.00
_cell.angle_beta   90.00
_cell.angle_gamma   90.00
#
_symmetry.space_group_name_H-M   'P 1'
#
loop_
_entity.id
_entity.type
_entity.pdbx_description
1 polymer ?
#
loop_
_entity_poly.entity_id
_entity_poly.type
_entity_poly.pdbx_seq_one_letter_code
_entity_poly.pdbx_strand_id
1 'polypeptide(L)'
;MKAMFKGTRLVLSSFALSSLLMSTAGHATESVADAMTACSAKSNSLQRLVCYDKIAARLNDLSDSTLPATVVNTPALSSATAPNVPTVAAPSQPTTTAPVQSKSMFGFAEKESDESVVATITKLSTDSRNYMTFTLDNGQVWKQTEVNRIRFKEGDTVEIEEGRFSGFYLSSTNNNRSTNVKRLK
;
A
#
# COMPACT_ATOMS: atom_id res chain seq x y z
N MET A 1 -11.28 77.83 -37.60
CA MET A 1 -12.55 78.23 -36.95
C MET A 1 -13.21 77.00 -36.35
N LYS A 2 -13.60 77.08 -35.07
CA LYS A 2 -14.64 76.31 -34.33
C LYS A 2 -14.71 74.77 -34.50
N ALA A 3 -14.92 73.93 -33.50
CA ALA A 3 -14.96 73.94 -32.04
C ALA A 3 -15.62 72.59 -31.66
N MET A 4 -15.07 71.87 -30.66
CA MET A 4 -15.80 71.03 -29.68
C MET A 4 -16.57 69.78 -30.24
N PHE A 5 -16.87 68.68 -29.56
CA PHE A 5 -16.73 68.18 -28.19
C PHE A 5 -17.05 66.67 -28.19
N LYS A 6 -16.44 65.95 -27.23
CA LYS A 6 -16.86 64.70 -26.56
C LYS A 6 -17.41 63.51 -27.37
N GLY A 7 -16.71 62.39 -27.24
CA GLY A 7 -17.32 61.06 -27.32
C GLY A 7 -18.15 60.72 -26.08
N THR A 8 -18.99 59.68 -26.19
CA THR A 8 -18.92 58.41 -25.44
C THR A 8 -20.10 57.54 -25.91
N ARG A 9 -19.87 56.22 -25.95
CA ARG A 9 -20.62 55.16 -26.64
C ARG A 9 -21.86 54.66 -25.88
N LEU A 10 -22.69 53.92 -26.61
CA LEU A 10 -23.14 52.52 -26.35
C LEU A 10 -24.68 52.34 -26.41
N VAL A 11 -25.11 51.09 -26.73
CA VAL A 11 -26.44 50.45 -26.58
C VAL A 11 -27.26 50.42 -27.89
N LEU A 12 -27.83 49.31 -28.42
CA LEU A 12 -27.79 47.85 -28.23
C LEU A 12 -28.62 47.17 -29.35
N SER A 13 -28.58 45.83 -29.42
CA SER A 13 -29.69 44.92 -29.79
C SER A 13 -29.88 44.59 -31.28
N SER A 14 -29.36 43.45 -31.77
CA SER A 14 -29.89 42.06 -31.67
C SER A 14 -31.06 41.78 -32.62
N PHE A 15 -30.75 41.11 -33.74
CA PHE A 15 -31.71 40.45 -34.63
C PHE A 15 -31.40 38.96 -34.71
N ALA A 16 -32.48 38.17 -34.63
CA ALA A 16 -32.55 36.72 -34.55
C ALA A 16 -32.00 35.98 -35.79
N LEU A 17 -31.56 34.72 -35.60
CA LEU A 17 -32.19 33.60 -36.32
C LEU A 17 -31.80 32.23 -35.71
N SER A 18 -32.84 31.40 -35.62
CA SER A 18 -32.91 30.03 -35.12
C SER A 18 -32.07 29.05 -35.95
N SER A 19 -31.30 28.18 -35.28
CA SER A 19 -30.82 26.90 -35.80
C SER A 19 -31.00 25.83 -34.73
N LEU A 20 -31.98 24.94 -34.95
CA LEU A 20 -32.39 23.86 -34.06
C LEU A 20 -32.16 22.51 -34.77
N LEU A 21 -31.49 21.58 -34.07
CA LEU A 21 -31.27 20.13 -34.30
C LEU A 21 -30.28 19.75 -35.44
N MET A 22 -29.36 18.80 -35.30
CA MET A 22 -29.32 17.55 -34.52
C MET A 22 -27.95 17.34 -33.86
N SER A 23 -27.91 17.07 -32.55
CA SER A 23 -26.78 16.39 -31.91
C SER A 23 -27.13 14.91 -31.76
N THR A 24 -26.60 14.06 -32.63
CA THR A 24 -26.52 12.62 -32.35
C THR A 24 -25.49 12.43 -31.26
N ALA A 25 -25.92 12.18 -30.03
CA ALA A 25 -25.02 11.62 -29.02
C ALA A 25 -24.65 10.21 -29.49
N GLY A 26 -23.50 10.09 -30.15
CA GLY A 26 -22.87 8.79 -30.35
C GLY A 26 -22.60 8.23 -28.96
N HIS A 27 -23.31 7.16 -28.60
CA HIS A 27 -22.91 6.36 -27.44
C HIS A 27 -21.55 5.75 -27.79
N ALA A 28 -20.47 6.40 -27.37
CA ALA A 28 -19.17 5.77 -27.33
C ALA A 28 -19.33 4.56 -26.41
N THR A 29 -19.23 3.36 -26.96
CA THR A 29 -19.06 2.15 -26.17
C THR A 29 -17.68 2.26 -25.53
N GLU A 30 -17.63 2.88 -24.35
CA GLU A 30 -16.41 2.96 -23.56
C GLU A 30 -15.94 1.54 -23.29
N SER A 31 -14.81 1.17 -23.87
CA SER A 31 -14.25 -0.14 -23.63
C SER A 31 -13.77 -0.22 -22.18
N VAL A 32 -13.65 -1.43 -21.65
CA VAL A 32 -13.04 -1.63 -20.32
C VAL A 32 -11.63 -1.02 -20.28
N ALA A 33 -10.89 -1.04 -21.40
CA ALA A 33 -9.57 -0.44 -21.52
C ALA A 33 -9.58 1.10 -21.40
N ASP A 34 -10.57 1.76 -22.00
CA ASP A 34 -10.72 3.22 -21.89
C ASP A 34 -11.08 3.62 -20.45
N ALA A 35 -11.99 2.87 -19.82
CA ALA A 35 -12.38 3.10 -18.43
C ALA A 35 -11.20 2.92 -17.46
N MET A 36 -10.34 1.92 -17.68
CA MET A 36 -9.13 1.70 -16.90
C MET A 36 -8.14 2.85 -17.07
N THR A 37 -7.97 3.35 -18.29
CA THR A 37 -7.10 4.50 -18.58
C THR A 37 -7.63 5.77 -17.89
N ALA A 38 -8.94 6.01 -17.93
CA ALA A 38 -9.59 7.14 -17.25
C ALA A 38 -9.44 7.09 -15.72
N CYS A 39 -9.50 5.90 -15.11
CA CYS A 39 -9.23 5.75 -13.68
C CYS A 39 -7.77 6.06 -13.33
N SER A 40 -6.81 5.62 -14.16
CA SER A 40 -5.38 5.82 -13.91
C SER A 40 -4.97 7.30 -13.85
N ALA A 41 -5.65 8.16 -14.60
CA ALA A 41 -5.38 9.59 -14.68
C ALA A 41 -5.79 10.38 -13.41
N LYS A 42 -6.46 9.76 -12.44
CA LYS A 42 -6.87 10.43 -11.19
C LYS A 42 -5.67 10.62 -10.26
N SER A 43 -5.46 11.87 -9.83
CA SER A 43 -4.35 12.27 -8.94
C SER A 43 -4.59 11.90 -7.48
N ASN A 44 -5.83 11.98 -7.00
CA ASN A 44 -6.18 11.57 -5.65
C ASN A 44 -6.25 10.04 -5.55
N SER A 45 -5.47 9.46 -4.63
CA SER A 45 -5.33 8.02 -4.47
C SER A 45 -6.64 7.31 -4.13
N LEU A 46 -7.44 7.87 -3.23
CA LEU A 46 -8.72 7.29 -2.82
C LEU A 46 -9.74 7.33 -3.97
N GLN A 47 -9.81 8.43 -4.71
CA GLN A 47 -10.69 8.53 -5.88
C GLN A 47 -10.28 7.57 -7.00
N ARG A 48 -8.97 7.35 -7.19
CA ARG A 48 -8.44 6.37 -8.14
C ARG A 48 -8.84 4.95 -7.75
N LEU A 49 -8.71 4.60 -6.48
CA LEU A 49 -9.09 3.30 -5.95
C LEU A 49 -10.58 3.03 -6.16
N VAL A 50 -11.44 3.96 -5.70
CA VAL A 50 -12.90 3.84 -5.85
C VAL A 50 -13.32 3.78 -7.33
N CYS A 51 -12.56 4.38 -8.24
CA CYS A 51 -12.81 4.28 -9.68
C CYS A 51 -12.63 2.87 -10.20
N TYR A 52 -11.52 2.21 -9.86
CA TYR A 52 -11.25 0.84 -10.27
C TYR A 52 -12.25 -0.15 -9.68
N ASP A 53 -12.60 0.01 -8.40
CA ASP A 53 -13.57 -0.87 -7.73
C ASP A 53 -14.93 -0.86 -8.43
N LYS A 54 -15.36 0.30 -8.97
CA LYS A 54 -16.61 0.41 -9.73
C LYS A 54 -16.58 -0.35 -11.06
N ILE A 55 -15.43 -0.41 -11.73
CA ILE A 55 -15.28 -1.19 -12.96
C ILE A 55 -15.36 -2.68 -12.62
N ALA A 56 -14.66 -3.11 -11.58
CA ALA A 56 -14.70 -4.50 -11.11
C ALA A 56 -16.12 -4.94 -10.71
N ALA A 57 -16.86 -4.08 -9.99
CA ALA A 57 -18.25 -4.35 -9.62
C ALA A 57 -19.15 -4.55 -10.85
N ARG A 58 -19.05 -3.67 -11.86
CA ARG A 58 -19.82 -3.80 -13.11
C ARG A 58 -19.48 -5.06 -13.88
N LEU A 59 -18.20 -5.47 -13.91
CA LEU A 59 -17.81 -6.71 -14.57
C LEU A 59 -18.35 -7.94 -13.84
N ASN A 60 -18.40 -7.92 -12.51
CA ASN A 60 -19.02 -8.99 -11.74
C ASN A 60 -20.53 -9.07 -11.99
N ASP A 61 -21.22 -7.92 -12.09
CA ASP A 61 -22.64 -7.87 -12.42
C ASP A 61 -22.93 -8.40 -13.85
N LEU A 62 -22.01 -8.19 -14.79
CA LEU A 62 -22.12 -8.71 -16.16
C LEU A 62 -21.70 -10.18 -16.28
N SER A 63 -20.89 -10.69 -15.35
CA SER A 63 -20.41 -12.09 -15.36
C SER A 63 -21.52 -13.11 -15.06
N ASP A 64 -22.68 -12.65 -14.56
CA ASP A 64 -23.88 -13.48 -14.39
C ASP A 64 -24.73 -13.59 -15.69
N SER A 65 -24.33 -12.90 -16.76
CA SER A 65 -24.91 -13.05 -18.11
C SER A 65 -23.88 -13.55 -19.11
N THR A 66 -23.78 -14.87 -19.20
CA THR A 66 -23.42 -15.70 -20.37
C THR A 66 -22.39 -15.14 -21.36
N LEU A 67 -21.20 -15.74 -21.44
CA LEU A 67 -20.43 -15.89 -22.69
C LEU A 67 -19.49 -17.13 -22.61
N PRO A 68 -19.28 -17.87 -23.73
CA PRO A 68 -18.69 -19.20 -23.74
C PRO A 68 -17.15 -19.20 -23.74
N ALA A 69 -16.58 -20.14 -23.00
CA ALA A 69 -15.15 -20.42 -22.95
C ALA A 69 -14.65 -20.93 -24.32
N THR A 70 -13.88 -20.11 -25.02
CA THR A 70 -13.12 -20.55 -26.19
C THR A 70 -11.68 -20.83 -25.74
N VAL A 71 -11.33 -22.11 -25.76
CA VAL A 71 -9.99 -22.67 -25.50
C VAL A 71 -9.00 -22.12 -26.53
N VAL A 72 -8.00 -21.37 -26.06
CA VAL A 72 -6.83 -20.99 -26.88
C VAL A 72 -5.82 -22.12 -26.79
N ASN A 73 -5.64 -22.81 -27.92
CA ASN A 73 -4.66 -23.85 -28.14
C ASN A 73 -3.27 -23.21 -28.32
N THR A 74 -2.31 -23.53 -27.45
CA THR A 74 -0.92 -23.03 -27.54
C THR A 74 -0.01 -24.15 -28.04
N PRO A 75 0.62 -24.05 -29.23
CA PRO A 75 1.65 -24.98 -29.63
C PRO A 75 2.97 -24.67 -28.91
N ALA A 76 3.49 -25.65 -28.19
CA ALA A 76 4.83 -25.64 -27.62
C ALA A 76 5.88 -26.05 -28.68
N LEU A 77 6.87 -25.20 -28.90
CA LEU A 77 8.10 -25.44 -29.66
C LEU A 77 9.15 -24.47 -29.09
N SER A 78 10.44 -24.77 -28.92
CA SER A 78 11.21 -25.99 -28.74
C SER A 78 12.60 -25.46 -28.35
N SER A 79 13.27 -26.10 -27.41
CA SER A 79 14.67 -25.84 -27.06
C SER A 79 15.58 -25.85 -28.28
N ALA A 80 16.51 -24.89 -28.36
CA ALA A 80 17.69 -24.99 -29.20
C ALA A 80 18.92 -24.41 -28.48
N THR A 81 19.90 -25.29 -28.38
CA THR A 81 21.19 -25.23 -27.68
C THR A 81 22.17 -24.20 -28.28
N ALA A 82 23.01 -23.66 -27.40
CA ALA A 82 24.12 -22.74 -27.67
C ALA A 82 25.26 -23.34 -28.53
N PRO A 83 26.02 -22.47 -29.23
CA PRO A 83 27.42 -22.76 -29.56
C PRO A 83 28.40 -21.85 -28.80
N ASN A 84 29.52 -22.46 -28.46
CA ASN A 84 30.62 -22.03 -27.59
C ASN A 84 31.80 -21.53 -28.44
N VAL A 85 32.38 -20.34 -28.17
CA VAL A 85 33.74 -19.94 -28.60
C VAL A 85 34.27 -18.75 -27.76
N PRO A 86 35.59 -18.46 -27.68
CA PRO A 86 36.34 -18.48 -26.43
C PRO A 86 36.88 -17.11 -25.97
N THR A 87 37.36 -17.12 -24.73
CA THR A 87 38.15 -16.10 -24.01
C THR A 87 39.25 -15.42 -24.82
N VAL A 88 39.25 -14.07 -24.80
CA VAL A 88 40.46 -13.23 -24.96
C VAL A 88 40.46 -12.15 -23.88
N ALA A 89 41.65 -11.91 -23.32
CA ALA A 89 41.96 -11.18 -22.11
C ALA A 89 41.80 -9.65 -22.19
N ALA A 90 41.65 -9.06 -21.00
CA ALA A 90 41.49 -7.65 -20.68
C ALA A 90 42.69 -6.75 -21.02
N PRO A 91 42.44 -5.43 -21.11
CA PRO A 91 43.24 -4.47 -20.39
C PRO A 91 42.40 -3.59 -19.44
N SER A 92 43.04 -3.22 -18.34
CA SER A 92 42.49 -2.60 -17.14
C SER A 92 42.09 -1.12 -17.30
N GLN A 93 41.29 -0.69 -16.31
CA GLN A 93 41.24 0.64 -15.65
C GLN A 93 40.06 1.58 -16.00
N PRO A 94 39.69 2.53 -15.10
CA PRO A 94 38.64 2.29 -14.09
C PRO A 94 37.55 3.38 -14.12
N THR A 95 36.26 3.07 -13.87
CA THR A 95 35.32 4.04 -13.28
C THR A 95 33.95 3.44 -12.94
N THR A 96 33.47 3.81 -11.75
CA THR A 96 32.05 4.00 -11.38
C THR A 96 31.21 2.76 -11.04
N THR A 97 31.32 2.40 -9.76
CA THR A 97 30.22 2.14 -8.81
C THR A 97 28.83 1.88 -9.40
N ALA A 98 28.38 0.63 -9.29
CA ALA A 98 26.99 0.23 -9.46
C ALA A 98 26.08 0.87 -8.38
N PRO A 99 24.78 0.97 -8.66
CA PRO A 99 23.83 0.24 -7.82
C PRO A 99 23.04 -0.72 -8.71
N VAL A 100 23.30 -2.02 -8.56
CA VAL A 100 22.43 -2.93 -7.80
C VAL A 100 20.98 -2.82 -8.25
N GLN A 101 20.63 -3.79 -9.08
CA GLN A 101 19.27 -4.20 -9.41
C GLN A 101 18.37 -4.02 -8.18
N SER A 102 17.41 -3.08 -8.28
CA SER A 102 16.29 -3.01 -7.36
C SER A 102 15.50 -4.29 -7.53
N LYS A 103 15.81 -5.29 -6.70
CA LYS A 103 14.91 -6.40 -6.46
C LYS A 103 13.66 -5.76 -5.86
N SER A 104 12.68 -5.56 -6.73
CA SER A 104 11.33 -5.15 -6.42
C SER A 104 10.82 -6.01 -5.26
N MET A 105 10.85 -5.45 -4.05
CA MET A 105 10.13 -5.95 -2.87
C MET A 105 8.65 -5.62 -3.05
N PHE A 106 8.06 -6.05 -4.16
CA PHE A 106 6.62 -6.00 -4.34
C PHE A 106 6.02 -7.12 -3.49
N GLY A 107 5.39 -6.75 -2.37
CA GLY A 107 4.78 -7.69 -1.43
C GLY A 107 5.30 -7.63 0.01
N PHE A 108 6.34 -6.84 0.29
CA PHE A 108 6.59 -6.41 1.67
C PHE A 108 5.79 -5.14 1.91
N ALA A 109 4.63 -5.29 2.56
CA ALA A 109 4.06 -4.14 3.25
C ALA A 109 5.12 -3.64 4.22
N GLU A 110 5.54 -2.39 4.07
CA GLU A 110 6.19 -1.65 5.13
C GLU A 110 5.13 -1.54 6.23
N LYS A 111 5.09 -2.54 7.12
CA LYS A 111 4.43 -2.36 8.41
C LYS A 111 5.18 -1.19 9.02
N GLU A 112 4.51 -0.07 9.17
CA GLU A 112 4.92 1.00 10.09
C GLU A 112 5.00 0.34 11.48
N SER A 113 6.15 -0.27 11.79
CA SER A 113 6.35 -1.13 12.96
C SER A 113 6.79 -0.31 14.17
N ASP A 114 6.12 0.82 14.38
CA ASP A 114 6.35 1.71 15.51
C ASP A 114 5.26 1.55 16.58
N GLU A 115 4.56 0.40 16.62
CA GLU A 115 3.64 0.07 17.70
C GLU A 115 4.43 -0.43 18.93
N SER A 116 5.25 0.45 19.51
CA SER A 116 5.76 0.25 20.87
C SER A 116 4.71 0.69 21.88
N VAL A 117 4.42 -0.16 22.86
CA VAL A 117 3.49 0.11 23.94
C VAL A 117 4.26 0.24 25.24
N VAL A 118 4.34 1.46 25.78
CA VAL A 118 4.88 1.73 27.12
C VAL A 118 3.75 1.67 28.14
N ALA A 119 3.93 0.87 29.19
CA ALA A 119 2.93 0.63 30.23
C ALA A 119 3.58 0.28 31.57
N THR A 120 2.81 0.34 32.66
CA THR A 120 3.28 -0.04 34.00
C THR A 120 2.68 -1.36 34.44
N ILE A 121 3.48 -2.24 35.06
CA ILE A 121 2.98 -3.50 35.62
C ILE A 121 2.13 -3.21 36.86
N THR A 122 0.83 -3.48 36.79
CA THR A 122 -0.11 -3.34 37.93
C THR A 122 -0.21 -4.61 38.76
N LYS A 123 -0.03 -5.79 38.14
CA LYS A 123 -0.09 -7.07 38.82
C LYS A 123 0.83 -8.09 38.18
N LEU A 124 1.51 -8.87 39.01
CA LEU A 124 2.42 -9.91 38.59
C LEU A 124 2.02 -11.26 39.19
N SER A 125 1.83 -12.28 38.34
CA SER A 125 1.50 -13.64 38.78
C SER A 125 2.46 -14.65 38.17
N THR A 126 2.86 -15.66 38.95
CA THR A 126 3.73 -16.75 38.49
C THR A 126 2.98 -18.07 38.59
N ASP A 127 2.97 -18.84 37.50
CA ASP A 127 2.36 -20.19 37.46
C ASP A 127 3.30 -21.23 38.09
N SER A 128 2.76 -22.41 38.40
CA SER A 128 3.48 -23.64 38.82
C SER A 128 4.68 -24.01 37.95
N ARG A 129 4.64 -23.64 36.66
CA ARG A 129 5.73 -23.83 35.69
C ARG A 129 6.73 -22.67 35.62
N ASN A 130 6.67 -21.73 36.57
CA ASN A 130 7.52 -20.53 36.65
C ASN A 130 7.35 -19.52 35.50
N TYR A 131 6.24 -19.59 34.75
CA TYR A 131 5.90 -18.56 33.76
C TYR A 131 5.26 -17.35 34.45
N MET A 132 5.77 -16.16 34.16
CA MET A 132 5.20 -14.91 34.66
C MET A 132 4.10 -14.39 33.73
N THR A 133 3.04 -13.88 34.34
CA THR A 133 1.93 -13.19 33.70
C THR A 133 1.88 -11.76 34.22
N PHE A 134 1.94 -10.81 33.31
CA PHE A 134 1.97 -9.37 33.54
C PHE A 134 0.59 -8.80 33.23
N THR A 135 0.00 -8.12 34.20
CA THR A 135 -1.16 -7.24 33.96
C THR A 135 -0.65 -5.81 33.94
N LEU A 136 -1.02 -5.07 32.90
CA LEU A 136 -0.58 -3.70 32.68
C LEU A 136 -1.66 -2.71 33.12
N ASP A 137 -1.27 -1.45 33.32
CA ASP A 137 -2.16 -0.32 33.65
C ASP A 137 -3.19 0.00 32.56
N ASN A 138 -2.84 -0.23 31.30
CA ASN A 138 -3.74 -0.14 30.15
C ASN A 138 -4.73 -1.34 30.05
N GLY A 139 -4.72 -2.26 31.02
CA GLY A 139 -5.63 -3.41 31.09
C GLY A 139 -5.24 -4.61 30.24
N GLN A 140 -4.14 -4.53 29.47
CA GLN A 140 -3.64 -5.66 28.70
C GLN A 140 -3.01 -6.72 29.63
N VAL A 141 -3.10 -7.99 29.20
CA VAL A 141 -2.49 -9.11 29.94
C VAL A 141 -1.55 -9.87 29.03
N TRP A 142 -0.31 -10.03 29.48
CA TRP A 142 0.77 -10.66 28.73
C TRP A 142 1.38 -11.80 29.53
N LYS A 143 1.73 -12.91 28.88
CA LYS A 143 2.36 -14.07 29.51
C LYS A 143 3.69 -14.39 28.84
N GLN A 144 4.70 -14.72 29.62
CA GLN A 144 5.98 -15.19 29.09
C GLN A 144 5.80 -16.42 28.21
N THR A 145 6.52 -16.46 27.08
CA THR A 145 6.59 -17.65 26.22
C THR A 145 7.75 -18.56 26.59
N GLU A 146 8.75 -18.03 27.28
CA GLU A 146 9.92 -18.76 27.76
C GLU A 146 10.22 -18.39 29.22
N VAL A 147 10.61 -19.38 30.03
CA VAL A 147 11.03 -19.16 31.40
C VAL A 147 12.48 -18.70 31.41
N ASN A 148 12.75 -17.56 32.03
CA ASN A 148 14.11 -17.05 32.21
C ASN A 148 14.33 -16.63 33.67
N ARG A 149 15.59 -16.32 34.01
CA ARG A 149 15.97 -15.89 35.37
C ARG A 149 15.69 -14.40 35.63
N ILE A 150 15.04 -13.73 34.68
CA ILE A 150 14.75 -12.30 34.76
C ILE A 150 13.58 -12.11 35.71
N ARG A 151 13.76 -11.23 36.69
CA ARG A 151 12.70 -10.85 37.61
C ARG A 151 12.21 -9.44 37.30
N PHE A 152 10.90 -9.34 37.18
CA PHE A 152 10.15 -8.09 37.14
C PHE A 152 9.44 -7.90 38.47
N LYS A 153 9.05 -6.67 38.76
CA LYS A 153 8.30 -6.29 39.95
C LYS A 153 7.03 -5.54 39.56
N GLU A 154 6.06 -5.54 40.45
CA GLU A 154 4.90 -4.65 40.33
C GLU A 154 5.38 -3.19 40.48
N GLY A 155 4.84 -2.31 39.65
CA GLY A 155 5.26 -0.92 39.53
C GLY A 155 6.42 -0.66 38.55
N ASP A 156 7.02 -1.70 37.95
CA ASP A 156 8.03 -1.49 36.92
C ASP A 156 7.37 -0.96 35.63
N THR A 157 7.97 0.09 35.06
CA THR A 157 7.65 0.56 33.71
C THR A 157 8.31 -0.35 32.69
N VAL A 158 7.50 -0.80 31.74
CA VAL A 158 7.89 -1.77 30.71
C VAL A 158 7.43 -1.28 29.35
N GLU A 159 8.20 -1.66 28.34
CA GLU A 159 7.95 -1.36 26.94
C GLU A 159 7.74 -2.67 26.19
N ILE A 160 6.71 -2.72 25.35
CA ILE A 160 6.35 -3.90 24.57
C ILE A 160 6.49 -3.55 23.10
N GLU A 161 7.31 -4.32 22.40
CA GLU A 161 7.67 -4.08 21.01
C GLU A 161 7.51 -5.37 20.18
N GLU A 162 7.15 -5.22 18.90
CA GLU A 162 7.09 -6.33 17.95
C GLU A 162 8.53 -6.72 17.52
N GLY A 163 8.91 -7.95 17.82
CA GLY A 163 10.18 -8.54 17.40
C GLY A 163 10.20 -8.90 15.92
N ARG A 164 11.41 -8.89 15.36
CA ARG A 164 11.71 -9.18 13.94
C ARG A 164 11.20 -10.54 13.41
N PHE A 165 10.79 -11.46 14.29
CA PHE A 165 10.33 -12.81 13.95
C PHE A 165 8.89 -13.08 14.43
N SER A 166 7.97 -12.11 14.33
CA SER A 166 6.54 -12.25 14.66
C SER A 166 6.22 -12.60 16.13
N GLY A 167 7.10 -12.20 17.04
CA GLY A 167 6.90 -12.32 18.49
C GLY A 167 6.85 -10.95 19.14
N PHE A 168 6.37 -10.86 20.38
CA PHE A 168 6.45 -9.64 21.18
C PHE A 168 7.50 -9.82 22.26
N TYR A 169 8.27 -8.77 22.55
CA TYR A 169 9.15 -8.73 23.71
C TYR A 169 8.73 -7.63 24.65
N LEU A 170 8.83 -7.92 25.94
CA LEU A 170 8.61 -6.96 27.01
C LEU A 170 9.98 -6.63 27.60
N SER A 171 10.41 -5.38 27.46
CA SER A 171 11.65 -4.82 28.00
C SER A 171 11.33 -3.96 29.24
N SER A 172 12.24 -3.94 30.21
CA SER A 172 12.13 -3.00 31.33
C SER A 172 12.84 -1.69 30.98
N THR A 173 12.22 -0.54 31.26
CA THR A 173 12.87 0.76 31.02
C THR A 173 14.02 1.02 32.00
N ASN A 174 13.93 0.46 33.21
CA ASN A 174 14.92 0.70 34.27
C ASN A 174 16.14 -0.21 34.12
N ASN A 175 15.95 -1.42 33.59
CA ASN A 175 17.01 -2.42 33.48
C ASN A 175 17.03 -2.99 32.07
N ASN A 176 18.22 -3.21 31.49
CA ASN A 176 18.42 -3.79 30.15
C ASN A 176 18.07 -5.30 30.10
N ARG A 177 16.86 -5.64 30.55
CA ARG A 177 16.30 -6.99 30.68
C ARG A 177 15.05 -7.05 29.81
N SER A 178 14.92 -8.12 29.04
CA SER A 178 13.76 -8.34 28.18
C SER A 178 13.32 -9.81 28.19
N THR A 179 12.05 -10.05 27.92
CA THR A 179 11.48 -11.40 27.85
C THR A 179 10.49 -11.50 26.70
N ASN A 180 10.46 -12.64 26.02
CA ASN A 180 9.43 -12.91 25.02
C ASN A 180 8.07 -13.12 25.70
N VAL A 181 7.03 -12.51 25.14
CA VAL A 181 5.67 -12.54 25.69
C VAL A 181 4.64 -12.82 24.60
N LYS A 182 3.49 -13.34 25.03
CA LYS A 182 2.30 -13.53 24.22
C LYS A 182 1.12 -12.86 24.91
N ARG A 183 0.31 -12.13 24.14
CA ARG A 183 -0.89 -11.48 24.64
C ARG A 183 -1.95 -12.53 24.99
N LEU A 184 -2.58 -12.35 26.14
CA LEU A 184 -3.73 -13.13 26.61
C LEU A 184 -5.04 -12.34 26.53
N LYS A 185 -4.99 -11.02 26.73
CA LYS A 185 -6.14 -10.09 26.70
C LYS A 185 -5.72 -8.70 26.23
#